data_AF-A0A0R0LXX0-F1
#
_entry.id   AF-A0A0R0LXX0-F1
#
_cell.length_a   1.000
_cell.length_b   1.000
_cell.length_c   1.000
_cell.angle_alpha   90.00
_cell.angle_beta   90.00
_cell.angle_gamma   90.00
#
_symmetry.space_group_name_H-M   'P 1'
#
loop_
_entity.id
_entity.type
_entity.pdbx_description
1 polymer ?
#
loop_
_entity_poly.entity_id
_entity_poly.type
_entity_poly.pdbx_seq_one_letter_code
_entity_poly.pdbx_strand_id
1 'polypeptide(L)'
;HGKSAFMGTFTDCEPYLNNIGYMRDPFESFSNLAMRFLNDFDTTRMNDDKQILADISTTKFQRMEKHNHQELENVPSDFSHLQCSNDPITEKDSIVNKSNEFYIDLGINFGHICTLLRRKFKIYFTSIQNVVLLVINFAILLIAIKFFGSLFVNDNRLPQNFREERNYFLKLTFLPFIFSAIPIVAGSAFYPEIDQVKREIGVSTYSVLSYYIASLIQELVIYLCSLLMFLVGTYIYYPMNAVSYAQLMWPGLLIFLGSLLFYMFLGTISKSKKMTIFLLGFSFFFNMSAVSEFVNFLYRCGMIDKSAWFCLFDVFPSYLISSIIKTLTPRNNIFDDQIMKNFKMMK
;
A
#
# COMPACT_ATOMS: atom_id res chain seq x y z
N HIS A 1 -2.63 17.90 27.42
CA HIS A 1 -1.55 16.99 27.87
C HIS A 1 -1.99 15.54 28.20
N GLY A 2 -3.13 15.03 27.69
CA GLY A 2 -3.49 13.60 27.79
C GLY A 2 -3.68 13.00 29.19
N LYS A 3 -3.57 13.81 30.25
CA LYS A 3 -3.74 13.41 31.65
C LYS A 3 -5.11 13.88 32.15
N SER A 4 -5.78 13.05 32.94
CA SER A 4 -7.04 13.40 33.59
C SER A 4 -6.79 14.35 34.75
N ALA A 5 -7.41 15.54 34.73
CA ALA A 5 -7.31 16.52 35.83
C ALA A 5 -8.30 16.23 36.97
N PHE A 6 -9.41 15.58 36.65
CA PHE A 6 -10.43 15.12 37.60
C PHE A 6 -11.12 13.87 37.02
N MET A 7 -11.50 12.92 37.86
CA MET A 7 -12.25 11.72 37.48
C MET A 7 -13.28 11.44 38.58
N GLY A 8 -14.55 11.70 38.30
CA GLY A 8 -15.64 11.62 39.27
C GLY A 8 -16.95 12.06 38.64
N THR A 9 -18.03 12.14 39.44
CA THR A 9 -19.31 12.64 38.92
C THR A 9 -19.30 14.16 38.79
N PHE A 10 -20.21 14.70 37.98
CA PHE A 10 -20.37 16.15 37.83
C PHE A 10 -20.65 16.84 39.16
N THR A 11 -21.45 16.21 40.03
CA THR A 11 -21.83 16.73 41.35
C THR A 11 -20.65 16.80 42.32
N ASP A 12 -19.61 16.00 42.11
CA ASP A 12 -18.41 15.98 42.96
C ASP A 12 -17.33 16.94 42.47
N CYS A 13 -17.41 17.36 41.21
CA CYS A 13 -16.39 18.17 40.56
C CYS A 13 -16.42 19.64 41.04
N GLU A 14 -17.60 20.25 41.16
CA GLU A 14 -17.72 21.64 41.63
C GLU A 14 -17.27 21.81 43.09
N PRO A 15 -17.66 20.94 44.04
CA PRO A 15 -17.13 20.97 45.40
C PRO A 15 -15.61 20.73 45.45
N TYR A 16 -15.08 19.83 44.63
CA TYR A 16 -13.64 19.60 44.53
C TYR A 16 -12.90 20.86 44.07
N LEU A 17 -13.36 21.51 43.00
CA LEU A 17 -12.77 22.74 42.48
C LEU A 17 -12.84 23.87 43.52
N ASN A 18 -13.97 24.01 44.22
CA ASN A 18 -14.11 24.99 45.29
C ASN A 18 -13.11 24.76 46.43
N ASN A 19 -12.88 23.50 46.81
CA ASN A 19 -11.94 23.14 47.88
C ASN A 19 -10.48 23.45 47.53
N ILE A 20 -10.10 23.34 46.25
CA ILE A 20 -8.77 23.74 45.78
C ILE A 20 -8.68 25.24 45.44
N GLY A 21 -9.69 26.03 45.80
CA GLY A 21 -9.69 27.49 45.69
C GLY A 21 -10.25 28.05 44.38
N TYR A 22 -10.80 27.22 43.49
CA TYR A 22 -11.44 27.65 42.26
C TYR A 22 -12.95 27.85 42.49
N MET A 23 -13.32 29.04 42.97
CA MET A 23 -14.72 29.41 43.14
C MET A 23 -15.32 29.95 41.83
N ARG A 24 -16.59 29.63 41.62
CA ARG A 24 -17.37 30.10 40.47
C ARG A 24 -17.69 31.58 40.59
N ASP A 25 -17.40 32.37 39.55
CA ASP A 25 -17.79 33.78 39.54
C ASP A 25 -19.31 33.93 39.35
N PRO A 26 -19.93 35.00 39.90
CA PRO A 26 -21.32 35.31 39.60
C PRO A 26 -21.43 35.50 38.08
N PHE A 27 -22.31 34.73 37.43
CA PHE A 27 -22.51 34.64 35.97
C PHE A 27 -21.57 33.73 35.17
N GLU A 28 -20.58 33.10 35.79
CA GLU A 28 -19.78 32.08 35.12
C GLU A 28 -20.57 30.77 34.97
N SER A 29 -20.35 30.00 33.91
CA SER A 29 -20.89 28.63 33.79
C SER A 29 -19.90 27.63 34.38
N PHE A 30 -20.37 26.49 34.87
CA PHE A 30 -19.45 25.47 35.40
C PHE A 30 -18.41 25.00 34.37
N SER A 31 -18.79 24.90 33.09
CA SER A 31 -17.86 24.57 32.01
C SER A 31 -16.74 25.60 31.87
N ASN A 32 -17.03 26.89 32.08
CA ASN A 32 -16.02 27.95 32.04
C ASN A 32 -15.08 27.88 33.24
N LEU A 33 -15.61 27.62 34.44
CA LEU A 33 -14.80 27.39 35.64
C LEU A 33 -13.84 26.21 35.46
N ALA A 34 -14.35 25.09 34.94
CA ALA A 34 -13.56 23.89 34.68
C ALA A 34 -12.48 24.14 33.61
N MET A 35 -12.78 24.89 32.56
CA MET A 35 -11.79 25.28 31.54
C MET A 35 -10.74 26.25 32.09
N ARG A 36 -11.11 27.17 32.98
CA ARG A 36 -10.17 28.06 33.68
C ARG A 36 -9.19 27.23 34.52
N PHE A 37 -9.71 26.32 35.33
CA PHE A 37 -8.88 25.36 36.07
C PHE A 37 -7.94 24.55 35.16
N LEU A 38 -8.43 24.02 34.04
CA LEU A 38 -7.61 23.25 33.10
C LEU A 38 -6.50 24.09 32.45
N ASN A 39 -6.78 25.35 32.11
CA ASN A 39 -5.80 26.27 31.55
C ASN A 39 -4.72 26.65 32.58
N ASP A 40 -5.11 26.87 33.83
CA ASP A 40 -4.21 27.18 34.94
C ASP A 40 -3.37 25.95 35.33
N PHE A 41 -3.98 24.76 35.31
CA PHE A 41 -3.29 23.49 35.50
C PHE A 41 -2.25 23.21 34.40
N ASP A 42 -2.54 23.56 33.14
CA ASP A 42 -1.59 23.41 32.04
C ASP A 42 -0.45 24.45 32.10
N THR A 43 -0.72 25.69 32.56
CA THR A 43 0.30 26.76 32.63
C THR A 43 1.22 26.68 33.84
N THR A 44 0.71 26.35 35.03
CA THR A 44 1.53 26.12 36.24
C THR A 44 2.53 24.99 36.01
N ARG A 45 2.08 23.91 35.35
CA ARG A 45 2.92 22.76 35.04
C ARG A 45 3.97 23.03 33.96
N MET A 46 3.68 23.89 32.99
CA MET A 46 4.70 24.32 32.02
C MET A 46 5.81 25.15 32.65
N ASN A 47 5.52 25.87 33.74
CA ASN A 47 6.54 26.60 34.50
C ASN A 47 7.35 25.64 35.37
N ASP A 48 6.71 24.67 36.03
CA ASP A 48 7.39 23.64 36.81
C ASP A 48 8.28 22.75 35.94
N ASP A 49 7.80 22.27 34.78
CA ASP A 49 8.60 21.44 33.87
C ASP A 49 9.79 22.22 33.28
N LYS A 50 9.65 23.54 33.03
CA LYS A 50 10.77 24.41 32.62
C LYS A 50 11.78 24.65 33.74
N GLN A 51 11.31 24.77 34.97
CA GLN A 51 12.15 24.99 36.15
C GLN A 51 12.90 23.70 36.52
N ILE A 52 12.25 22.54 36.40
CA ILE A 52 12.86 21.21 36.52
C ILE A 52 13.89 20.97 35.41
N LEU A 53 13.62 21.37 34.16
CA LEU A 53 14.61 21.29 33.07
C LEU A 53 15.80 22.26 33.25
N ALA A 54 15.59 23.42 33.88
CA ALA A 54 16.67 24.34 34.25
C ALA A 54 17.54 23.78 35.39
N ASP A 55 16.92 23.18 36.43
CA ASP A 55 17.63 22.60 37.57
C ASP A 55 18.34 21.27 37.26
N ILE A 56 17.85 20.51 36.26
CA ILE A 56 18.54 19.32 35.72
C ILE A 56 19.84 19.69 34.98
N SER A 57 19.96 20.93 34.47
CA SER A 57 21.17 21.38 33.78
C SER A 57 22.32 21.76 34.73
N THR A 58 22.05 21.93 36.03
CA THR A 58 23.04 22.37 37.04
C THR A 58 23.35 21.37 38.15
N THR A 59 22.66 20.23 38.25
CA THR A 59 22.94 19.29 39.35
C THR A 59 22.77 17.83 38.95
N LYS A 60 23.92 17.15 38.78
CA LYS A 60 24.05 15.70 38.68
C LYS A 60 23.43 15.00 39.89
N PHE A 61 22.56 14.02 39.62
CA PHE A 61 22.30 12.81 40.41
C PHE A 61 22.26 12.97 41.95
N GLN A 62 21.06 13.05 42.53
CA GLN A 62 20.59 12.16 43.62
C GLN A 62 19.26 12.64 44.23
N ARG A 63 18.29 11.72 44.34
CA ARG A 63 17.16 11.64 45.30
C ARG A 63 16.22 12.84 45.46
N MET A 64 14.91 12.60 45.29
CA MET A 64 13.96 12.36 46.41
C MET A 64 12.52 12.30 45.89
N GLU A 65 12.01 11.09 45.71
CA GLU A 65 10.61 10.78 45.38
C GLU A 65 9.74 10.73 46.67
N LYS A 66 9.93 11.67 47.61
CA LYS A 66 9.34 11.56 48.95
C LYS A 66 8.66 12.79 49.54
N HIS A 67 8.47 13.88 48.81
CA HIS A 67 7.89 15.10 49.39
C HIS A 67 6.45 15.49 49.00
N ASN A 68 5.78 14.78 48.10
CA ASN A 68 4.41 15.19 47.69
C ASN A 68 3.26 14.57 48.49
N HIS A 69 3.53 13.87 49.61
CA HIS A 69 2.47 13.29 50.46
C HIS A 69 2.15 14.08 51.73
N GLN A 70 2.82 15.21 52.01
CA GLN A 70 2.60 15.95 53.26
C GLN A 70 1.72 17.20 53.16
N GLU A 71 1.31 17.64 51.97
CA GLU A 71 0.42 18.82 51.85
C GLU A 71 -1.08 18.47 51.66
N LEU A 72 -1.45 17.18 51.65
CA LEU A 72 -2.84 16.74 51.46
C LEU A 72 -3.58 16.32 52.74
N GLU A 73 -3.03 16.58 53.93
CA GLU A 73 -3.59 16.10 55.20
C GLU A 73 -4.65 17.02 55.84
N ASN A 74 -4.98 18.16 55.22
CA ASN A 74 -5.95 19.12 55.75
C ASN A 74 -7.17 19.34 54.85
N VAL A 75 -7.72 18.28 54.25
CA VAL A 75 -9.05 18.33 53.61
C VAL A 75 -10.09 17.78 54.59
N PRO A 76 -11.18 18.51 54.90
CA PRO A 76 -12.22 18.04 55.81
C PRO A 76 -12.88 16.76 55.30
N SER A 77 -13.27 15.91 56.25
CA SER A 77 -13.65 14.49 56.15
C SER A 77 -14.93 14.14 55.36
N ASP A 78 -15.37 14.99 54.43
CA ASP A 78 -16.62 14.78 53.66
C ASP A 78 -16.41 14.14 52.26
N PHE A 79 -15.16 13.86 51.86
CA PHE A 79 -14.82 13.27 50.56
C PHE A 79 -14.26 11.83 50.63
N SER A 80 -14.53 11.11 51.71
CA SER A 80 -14.10 9.70 51.89
C SER A 80 -14.68 8.73 50.83
N HIS A 81 -15.71 9.13 50.10
CA HIS A 81 -16.31 8.33 49.02
C HIS A 81 -15.57 8.40 47.67
N LEU A 82 -14.57 9.28 47.53
CA LEU A 82 -13.77 9.44 46.30
C LEU A 82 -12.37 8.83 46.38
N GLN A 83 -12.07 8.09 47.45
CA GLN A 83 -10.99 7.10 47.38
C GLN A 83 -11.40 6.05 46.34
N CYS A 84 -10.92 6.21 45.11
CA CYS A 84 -10.81 5.08 44.20
C CYS A 84 -10.08 3.99 44.98
N SER A 85 -10.79 2.88 45.22
CA SER A 85 -10.24 1.67 45.80
C SER A 85 -8.89 1.37 45.14
N ASN A 86 -7.83 1.57 45.90
CA ASN A 86 -6.50 1.03 45.63
C ASN A 86 -6.38 -0.37 46.24
N ASP A 87 -7.52 -1.00 46.59
CA ASP A 87 -7.49 -2.38 47.03
C ASP A 87 -6.96 -3.20 45.86
N PRO A 88 -5.95 -4.06 46.07
CA PRO A 88 -5.58 -5.03 45.07
C PRO A 88 -6.85 -5.81 44.73
N ILE A 89 -7.27 -5.71 43.47
CA ILE A 89 -8.44 -6.37 42.90
C ILE A 89 -8.44 -7.81 43.42
N THR A 90 -9.29 -8.08 44.40
CA THR A 90 -9.51 -9.44 44.85
C THR A 90 -10.24 -10.12 43.71
N GLU A 91 -9.69 -11.24 43.27
CA GLU A 91 -9.92 -11.97 42.01
C GLU A 91 -11.39 -12.38 41.72
N LYS A 92 -12.39 -11.91 42.49
CA LYS A 92 -13.76 -12.40 42.45
C LYS A 92 -14.87 -11.41 42.09
N ASP A 93 -14.68 -10.09 42.15
CA ASP A 93 -15.82 -9.16 42.03
C ASP A 93 -15.78 -8.18 40.84
N SER A 94 -15.14 -8.53 39.73
CA SER A 94 -15.32 -7.77 38.48
C SER A 94 -15.36 -8.64 37.23
N ILE A 95 -16.44 -9.41 37.08
CA ILE A 95 -16.98 -9.70 35.74
C ILE A 95 -17.73 -8.46 35.25
N VAL A 96 -17.06 -7.31 35.25
CA VAL A 96 -17.44 -6.20 34.38
C VAL A 96 -16.71 -6.52 33.10
N ASN A 97 -17.45 -7.01 32.10
CA ASN A 97 -16.96 -7.20 30.74
C ASN A 97 -16.46 -5.86 30.18
N LYS A 98 -15.25 -5.47 30.54
CA LYS A 98 -14.44 -4.47 29.85
C LYS A 98 -13.79 -5.16 28.65
N SER A 99 -14.60 -5.69 27.74
CA SER A 99 -14.12 -5.96 26.39
C SER A 99 -14.18 -4.65 25.59
N ASN A 100 -13.28 -3.72 25.91
CA ASN A 100 -12.76 -2.81 24.88
C ASN A 100 -11.79 -3.61 23.99
N GLU A 101 -12.24 -4.77 23.52
CA GLU A 101 -11.49 -5.56 22.57
C GLU A 101 -11.67 -4.86 21.24
N PHE A 102 -10.71 -4.01 20.94
CA PHE A 102 -10.50 -3.41 19.63
C PHE A 102 -10.10 -4.53 18.66
N TYR A 103 -11.02 -5.45 18.38
CA TYR A 103 -10.81 -6.48 17.39
C TYR A 103 -11.01 -5.85 16.03
N ILE A 104 -9.91 -5.82 15.28
CA ILE A 104 -10.00 -5.63 13.84
C ILE A 104 -10.68 -6.89 13.31
N ASP A 105 -11.96 -6.76 12.94
CA ASP A 105 -12.67 -7.84 12.28
C ASP A 105 -11.96 -8.14 10.95
N LEU A 106 -11.43 -9.36 10.84
CA LEU A 106 -10.82 -9.89 9.61
C LEU A 106 -11.80 -10.78 8.84
N GLY A 107 -13.01 -10.99 9.35
CA GLY A 107 -14.04 -11.80 8.74
C GLY A 107 -14.43 -11.29 7.36
N ILE A 108 -14.50 -12.18 6.38
CA ILE A 108 -15.03 -11.84 5.05
C ILE A 108 -16.55 -11.78 5.15
N ASN A 109 -17.13 -10.62 4.85
CA ASN A 109 -18.57 -10.46 4.76
C ASN A 109 -18.96 -9.99 3.35
N PHE A 110 -19.67 -10.85 2.62
CA PHE A 110 -20.10 -10.55 1.25
C PHE A 110 -21.04 -9.35 1.17
N GLY A 111 -21.85 -9.09 2.19
CA GLY A 111 -22.68 -7.88 2.26
C GLY A 111 -21.84 -6.60 2.32
N HIS A 112 -20.73 -6.63 3.08
CA HIS A 112 -19.76 -5.52 3.11
C HIS A 112 -19.11 -5.34 1.74
N ILE A 113 -18.65 -6.43 1.11
CA ILE A 113 -18.02 -6.40 -0.21
C ILE A 113 -18.95 -5.77 -1.25
N CYS A 114 -20.21 -6.22 -1.35
CA CYS A 114 -21.17 -5.70 -2.31
C CYS A 114 -21.47 -4.19 -2.11
N THR A 115 -21.62 -3.78 -0.85
CA THR A 115 -21.87 -2.37 -0.50
C THR A 115 -20.68 -1.49 -0.86
N LEU A 116 -19.46 -1.93 -0.53
CA LEU A 116 -18.21 -1.25 -0.84
C LEU A 116 -17.98 -1.16 -2.34
N LEU A 117 -18.23 -2.24 -3.09
CA LEU A 117 -18.15 -2.25 -4.55
C LEU A 117 -19.07 -1.21 -5.18
N ARG A 118 -20.35 -1.18 -4.76
CA ARG A 118 -21.31 -0.19 -5.27
C ARG A 118 -20.85 1.24 -5.00
N ARG A 119 -20.36 1.52 -3.78
CA ARG A 119 -19.82 2.83 -3.41
C ARG A 119 -18.64 3.21 -4.29
N LYS A 120 -17.68 2.29 -4.45
CA LYS A 120 -16.46 2.49 -5.22
C LYS A 120 -16.71 2.72 -6.70
N PHE A 121 -17.56 1.93 -7.34
CA PHE A 121 -17.96 2.17 -8.73
C PHE A 121 -18.69 3.50 -8.90
N LYS A 122 -19.58 3.86 -7.96
CA LYS A 122 -20.25 5.16 -8.00
C LYS A 122 -19.23 6.31 -7.96
N ILE A 123 -18.28 6.28 -7.04
CA ILE A 123 -17.22 7.31 -6.93
C ILE A 123 -16.37 7.33 -8.20
N TYR A 124 -15.98 6.17 -8.71
CA TYR A 124 -15.14 6.05 -9.89
C TYR A 124 -15.79 6.68 -11.13
N PHE A 125 -17.03 6.30 -11.45
CA PHE A 125 -17.74 6.78 -12.64
C PHE A 125 -18.29 8.20 -12.50
N THR A 126 -18.50 8.71 -11.27
CA THR A 126 -18.91 10.10 -11.07
C THR A 126 -17.74 11.07 -11.28
N SER A 127 -16.50 10.62 -11.06
CA SER A 127 -15.31 11.44 -11.29
C SER A 127 -14.98 11.52 -12.78
N ILE A 128 -15.20 12.70 -13.38
CA ILE A 128 -14.84 12.95 -14.80
C ILE A 128 -13.35 12.70 -15.07
N GLN A 129 -12.49 12.94 -14.09
CA GLN A 129 -11.04 12.70 -14.21
C GLN A 129 -10.74 11.22 -14.46
N ASN A 130 -11.43 10.31 -13.79
CA ASN A 130 -11.23 8.87 -13.95
C ASN A 130 -11.73 8.38 -15.31
N VAL A 131 -12.89 8.90 -15.75
CA VAL A 131 -13.45 8.58 -17.07
C VAL A 131 -12.52 9.07 -18.17
N VAL A 132 -12.02 10.30 -18.07
CA VAL A 132 -11.04 10.86 -19.03
C VAL A 132 -9.75 10.05 -19.03
N LEU A 133 -9.22 9.68 -17.86
CA LEU A 133 -8.02 8.84 -17.76
C LEU A 133 -8.21 7.47 -18.43
N LEU A 134 -9.38 6.87 -18.27
CA LEU A 134 -9.73 5.59 -18.89
C LEU A 134 -9.79 5.70 -20.43
N VAL A 135 -10.39 6.78 -20.95
CA VAL A 135 -10.42 7.06 -22.40
C VAL A 135 -9.00 7.31 -22.95
N ILE A 136 -8.17 8.06 -22.23
CA ILE A 136 -6.77 8.29 -22.61
C ILE A 136 -6.00 6.96 -22.64
N ASN A 137 -6.17 6.12 -21.61
CA ASN A 137 -5.54 4.80 -21.55
C ASN A 137 -5.93 3.94 -22.76
N PHE A 138 -7.20 3.93 -23.13
CA PHE A 138 -7.68 3.26 -24.34
C PHE A 138 -7.05 3.80 -25.62
N ALA A 139 -6.94 5.12 -25.78
CA ALA A 139 -6.30 5.72 -26.95
C ALA A 139 -4.81 5.33 -27.05
N ILE A 140 -4.08 5.39 -25.92
CA ILE A 140 -2.66 5.00 -25.85
C ILE A 140 -2.51 3.52 -26.21
N LEU A 141 -3.38 2.67 -25.68
CA LEU A 141 -3.35 1.23 -25.95
C LEU A 141 -3.59 0.92 -27.44
N LEU A 142 -4.55 1.59 -28.09
CA LEU A 142 -4.79 1.43 -29.53
C LEU A 142 -3.59 1.88 -30.37
N ILE A 143 -2.97 3.01 -30.01
CA ILE A 143 -1.75 3.50 -30.66
C ILE A 143 -0.62 2.48 -30.49
N ALA A 144 -0.45 1.92 -29.28
CA ALA A 144 0.53 0.88 -29.02
C ALA A 144 0.25 -0.36 -29.88
N ILE A 145 -0.98 -0.89 -29.88
CA ILE A 145 -1.34 -2.06 -30.69
C ILE A 145 -0.99 -1.83 -32.17
N LYS A 146 -1.30 -0.66 -32.72
CA LYS A 146 -0.99 -0.34 -34.12
C LYS A 146 0.52 -0.18 -34.38
N PHE A 147 1.21 0.55 -33.50
CA PHE A 147 2.65 0.78 -33.61
C PHE A 147 3.42 -0.54 -33.55
N PHE A 148 3.16 -1.36 -32.54
CA PHE A 148 3.79 -2.66 -32.40
C PHE A 148 3.31 -3.64 -33.48
N GLY A 149 2.02 -3.58 -33.82
CA GLY A 149 1.42 -4.22 -35.00
C GLY A 149 2.32 -4.10 -36.22
N SER A 150 2.70 -2.87 -36.56
CA SER A 150 3.57 -2.57 -37.71
C SER A 150 4.98 -3.18 -37.61
N LEU A 151 5.52 -3.36 -36.40
CA LEU A 151 6.84 -3.98 -36.20
C LEU A 151 6.82 -5.50 -36.42
N PHE A 152 5.67 -6.14 -36.19
CA PHE A 152 5.51 -7.58 -36.44
C PHE A 152 5.08 -7.90 -37.87
N VAL A 153 4.60 -6.92 -38.65
CA VAL A 153 4.28 -7.15 -40.06
C VAL A 153 5.55 -7.64 -40.77
N ASN A 154 5.37 -8.73 -41.51
CA ASN A 154 6.42 -9.41 -42.25
C ASN A 154 7.02 -8.46 -43.30
N ASP A 155 8.13 -7.80 -42.97
CA ASP A 155 8.91 -7.10 -43.97
C ASP A 155 9.70 -8.15 -44.77
N ASN A 156 9.22 -8.43 -45.98
CA ASN A 156 9.84 -9.39 -46.88
C ASN A 156 11.27 -9.02 -47.29
N ARG A 157 11.72 -7.80 -46.97
CA ARG A 157 13.06 -7.30 -47.26
C ARG A 157 14.12 -7.79 -46.26
N LEU A 158 13.72 -8.30 -45.09
CA LEU A 158 14.65 -8.79 -44.07
C LEU A 158 14.98 -10.29 -44.24
N PRO A 159 16.25 -10.70 -44.01
CA PRO A 159 16.64 -12.11 -43.94
C PRO A 159 15.79 -12.88 -42.93
N GLN A 160 15.45 -14.13 -43.25
CA GLN A 160 14.53 -14.95 -42.47
C GLN A 160 14.97 -15.12 -40.99
N ASN A 161 16.26 -15.40 -40.76
CA ASN A 161 16.81 -15.56 -39.40
C ASN A 161 16.65 -14.27 -38.56
N PHE A 162 16.92 -13.11 -39.16
CA PHE A 162 16.75 -11.81 -38.51
C PHE A 162 15.28 -11.52 -38.17
N ARG A 163 14.36 -12.00 -39.00
CA ARG A 163 12.92 -11.82 -38.79
C ARG A 163 12.40 -12.64 -37.63
N GLU A 164 12.87 -13.87 -37.51
CA GLU A 164 12.52 -14.78 -36.41
C GLU A 164 13.07 -14.27 -35.08
N GLU A 165 14.32 -13.80 -35.03
CA GLU A 165 14.93 -13.21 -33.84
C GLU A 165 14.23 -11.91 -33.40
N ARG A 166 13.93 -11.01 -34.35
CA ARG A 166 13.18 -9.77 -34.07
C ARG A 166 11.80 -10.09 -33.49
N ASN A 167 11.08 -11.03 -34.10
CA ASN A 167 9.75 -11.41 -33.64
C ASN A 167 9.79 -12.11 -32.26
N TYR A 168 10.84 -12.89 -31.99
CA TYR A 168 11.07 -13.50 -30.68
C TYR A 168 11.34 -12.43 -29.62
N PHE A 169 12.27 -11.51 -29.88
CA PHE A 169 12.60 -10.41 -28.97
C PHE A 169 11.38 -9.53 -28.66
N LEU A 170 10.63 -9.14 -29.70
CA LEU A 170 9.40 -8.38 -29.51
C LEU A 170 8.39 -9.15 -28.66
N LYS A 171 8.17 -10.45 -28.89
CA LYS A 171 7.28 -11.26 -28.03
C LYS A 171 7.77 -11.33 -26.58
N LEU A 172 9.07 -11.46 -26.38
CA LEU A 172 9.69 -11.64 -25.06
C LEU A 172 9.66 -10.38 -24.20
N THR A 173 9.81 -9.21 -24.82
CA THR A 173 9.97 -7.94 -24.10
C THR A 173 8.69 -7.11 -24.15
N PHE A 174 8.03 -7.02 -25.31
CA PHE A 174 6.90 -6.12 -25.50
C PHE A 174 5.61 -6.66 -24.88
N LEU A 175 5.33 -7.97 -25.01
CA LEU A 175 4.10 -8.54 -24.48
C LEU A 175 4.04 -8.41 -22.95
N PRO A 176 5.06 -8.87 -22.20
CA PRO A 176 5.13 -8.65 -20.76
C PRO A 176 5.02 -7.17 -20.40
N PHE A 177 5.58 -6.31 -21.25
CA PHE A 177 5.51 -4.87 -21.03
C PHE A 177 4.10 -4.33 -21.01
N ILE A 178 3.29 -4.64 -22.01
CA ILE A 178 1.91 -4.15 -21.99
C ILE A 178 1.11 -4.79 -20.85
N PHE A 179 1.25 -6.09 -20.62
CA PHE A 179 0.51 -6.78 -19.55
C PHE A 179 0.83 -6.25 -18.15
N SER A 180 2.08 -5.86 -17.89
CA SER A 180 2.46 -5.23 -16.62
C SER A 180 2.12 -3.73 -16.59
N ALA A 181 2.08 -3.04 -17.72
CA ALA A 181 1.71 -1.62 -17.78
C ALA A 181 0.22 -1.36 -17.53
N ILE A 182 -0.66 -2.25 -17.99
CA ILE A 182 -2.12 -2.05 -17.88
C ILE A 182 -2.56 -1.71 -16.44
N PRO A 183 -2.19 -2.49 -15.40
CA PRO A 183 -2.64 -2.24 -14.04
C PRO A 183 -1.73 -1.27 -13.24
N ILE A 184 -0.82 -0.51 -13.86
CA ILE A 184 0.19 0.28 -13.13
C ILE A 184 -0.41 1.27 -12.13
N VAL A 185 -1.61 1.79 -12.41
CA VAL A 185 -2.29 2.79 -11.57
C VAL A 185 -3.04 2.14 -10.39
N ALA A 186 -3.16 0.80 -10.35
CA ALA A 186 -3.88 0.06 -9.30
C ALA A 186 -3.35 0.33 -7.89
N GLY A 187 -2.05 0.61 -7.74
CA GLY A 187 -1.47 0.97 -6.45
C GLY A 187 -2.01 2.29 -5.87
N SER A 188 -2.69 3.10 -6.67
CA SER A 188 -3.33 4.34 -6.22
C SER A 188 -4.79 4.17 -5.79
N ALA A 189 -5.39 2.99 -5.95
CA ALA A 189 -6.80 2.71 -5.71
C ALA A 189 -7.29 3.02 -4.29
N PHE A 190 -6.37 2.99 -3.32
CA PHE A 190 -6.70 3.20 -1.91
C PHE A 190 -6.75 4.67 -1.49
N TYR A 191 -6.03 5.58 -2.18
CA TYR A 191 -5.88 6.96 -1.73
C TYR A 191 -7.15 7.82 -1.71
N PRO A 192 -8.09 7.69 -2.66
CA PRO A 192 -9.27 8.57 -2.67
C PRO A 192 -10.12 8.46 -1.41
N GLU A 193 -10.12 7.32 -0.73
CA GLU A 193 -11.01 7.02 0.41
C GLU A 193 -10.27 6.64 1.69
N ILE A 194 -8.93 6.68 1.71
CA ILE A 194 -8.14 6.05 2.79
C ILE A 194 -8.46 6.61 4.19
N ASP A 195 -8.69 7.92 4.31
CA ASP A 195 -8.97 8.56 5.60
C ASP A 195 -10.39 8.30 6.10
N GLN A 196 -11.35 8.13 5.18
CA GLN A 196 -12.70 7.71 5.54
C GLN A 196 -12.72 6.24 5.96
N VAL A 197 -12.07 5.38 5.18
CA VAL A 197 -12.03 3.94 5.42
C VAL A 197 -11.30 3.62 6.72
N LYS A 198 -10.20 4.31 7.05
CA LYS A 198 -9.52 4.17 8.35
C LYS A 198 -10.45 4.46 9.53
N ARG A 199 -11.31 5.48 9.41
CA ARG A 199 -12.31 5.79 10.45
C ARG A 199 -13.39 4.72 10.53
N GLU A 200 -13.91 4.27 9.39
CA GLU A 200 -14.93 3.21 9.32
C GLU A 200 -14.42 1.87 9.88
N ILE A 201 -13.16 1.51 9.61
CA ILE A 201 -12.50 0.32 10.17
C ILE A 201 -12.24 0.51 11.68
N GLY A 202 -11.85 1.71 12.11
CA GLY A 202 -11.63 2.01 13.53
C GLY A 202 -12.90 1.93 14.38
N VAL A 203 -14.08 2.08 13.77
CA VAL A 203 -15.39 1.87 14.41
C VAL A 203 -15.98 0.49 14.05
N SER A 204 -15.18 -0.41 13.48
CA SER A 204 -15.59 -1.77 13.08
C SER A 204 -16.83 -1.82 12.17
N THR A 205 -17.04 -0.80 11.34
CA THR A 205 -18.16 -0.76 10.38
C THR A 205 -17.96 -1.78 9.25
N TYR A 206 -16.71 -2.01 8.84
CA TYR A 206 -16.33 -3.00 7.84
C TYR A 206 -15.02 -3.69 8.22
N SER A 207 -14.87 -4.95 7.80
CA SER A 207 -13.60 -5.67 7.93
C SER A 207 -12.58 -5.20 6.90
N VAL A 208 -11.31 -5.18 7.31
CA VAL A 208 -10.18 -4.79 6.45
C VAL A 208 -10.13 -5.66 5.20
N LEU A 209 -10.36 -6.96 5.37
CA LEU A 209 -10.29 -7.94 4.30
C LEU A 209 -11.42 -7.74 3.27
N SER A 210 -12.64 -7.42 3.72
CA SER A 210 -13.75 -7.09 2.82
C SER A 210 -13.44 -5.85 1.97
N TYR A 211 -12.81 -4.83 2.56
CA TYR A 211 -12.39 -3.64 1.82
C TYR A 211 -11.29 -3.93 0.80
N TYR A 212 -10.31 -4.76 1.15
CA TYR A 212 -9.25 -5.15 0.22
C TYR A 212 -9.81 -5.95 -0.97
N ILE A 213 -10.65 -6.95 -0.70
CA ILE A 213 -11.29 -7.78 -1.73
C ILE A 213 -12.18 -6.91 -2.65
N ALA A 214 -12.99 -6.02 -2.07
CA ALA A 214 -13.81 -5.09 -2.86
C ALA A 214 -12.96 -4.20 -3.77
N SER A 215 -11.83 -3.68 -3.26
CA SER A 215 -10.90 -2.87 -4.05
C SER A 215 -10.26 -3.70 -5.18
N LEU A 216 -9.89 -4.95 -4.90
CA LEU A 216 -9.30 -5.85 -5.90
C LEU A 216 -10.27 -6.17 -7.03
N ILE A 217 -11.52 -6.51 -6.70
CA ILE A 217 -12.56 -6.79 -7.69
C ILE A 217 -12.83 -5.55 -8.54
N GLN A 218 -12.91 -4.36 -7.93
CA GLN A 218 -13.12 -3.12 -8.66
C GLN A 218 -12.00 -2.86 -9.68
N GLU A 219 -10.74 -2.87 -9.23
CA GLU A 219 -9.60 -2.61 -10.11
C GLU A 219 -9.50 -3.68 -11.21
N LEU A 220 -9.75 -4.96 -10.88
CA LEU A 220 -9.80 -6.04 -11.86
C LEU A 220 -10.84 -5.75 -12.95
N VAL A 221 -12.06 -5.35 -12.60
CA VAL A 221 -13.12 -5.03 -13.57
C VAL A 221 -12.75 -3.83 -14.45
N ILE A 222 -12.16 -2.78 -13.86
CA ILE A 222 -11.73 -1.59 -14.60
C ILE A 222 -10.67 -1.95 -15.64
N TYR A 223 -9.63 -2.68 -15.24
CA TYR A 223 -8.54 -3.04 -16.15
C TYR A 223 -8.88 -4.20 -17.09
N LEU A 224 -9.87 -5.04 -16.76
CA LEU A 224 -10.35 -6.11 -17.64
C LEU A 224 -10.81 -5.54 -18.99
N CYS A 225 -11.42 -4.36 -19.01
CA CYS A 225 -11.82 -3.71 -20.26
C CYS A 225 -10.61 -3.38 -21.15
N SER A 226 -9.56 -2.79 -20.58
CA SER A 226 -8.30 -2.52 -21.28
C SER A 226 -7.62 -3.81 -21.75
N LEU A 227 -7.62 -4.83 -20.91
CA LEU A 227 -7.07 -6.14 -21.22
C LEU A 227 -7.77 -6.80 -22.40
N LEU A 228 -9.11 -6.82 -22.40
CA LEU A 228 -9.90 -7.38 -23.50
C LEU A 228 -9.66 -6.63 -24.81
N MET A 229 -9.60 -5.30 -24.77
CA MET A 229 -9.25 -4.52 -25.96
C MET A 229 -7.85 -4.83 -26.48
N PHE A 230 -6.88 -5.02 -25.59
CA PHE A 230 -5.54 -5.42 -25.98
C PHE A 230 -5.53 -6.80 -26.65
N LEU A 231 -6.22 -7.77 -26.05
CA LEU A 231 -6.31 -9.12 -26.60
C LEU A 231 -7.00 -9.11 -27.98
N VAL A 232 -8.18 -8.51 -28.09
CA VAL A 232 -8.91 -8.44 -29.36
C VAL A 232 -8.11 -7.69 -30.42
N GLY A 233 -7.52 -6.54 -30.06
CA GLY A 233 -6.73 -5.74 -31.00
C GLY A 233 -5.48 -6.48 -31.47
N THR A 234 -4.75 -7.12 -30.57
CA THR A 234 -3.56 -7.91 -30.97
C THR A 234 -3.94 -9.14 -31.80
N TYR A 235 -5.08 -9.79 -31.54
CA TYR A 235 -5.55 -10.91 -32.36
C TYR A 235 -5.87 -10.48 -33.81
N ILE A 236 -6.48 -9.31 -33.99
CA ILE A 236 -6.80 -8.77 -35.32
C ILE A 236 -5.53 -8.35 -36.07
N TYR A 237 -4.57 -7.71 -35.39
CA TYR A 237 -3.36 -7.17 -36.01
C TYR A 237 -2.25 -8.21 -36.24
N TYR A 238 -2.20 -9.28 -35.43
CA TYR A 238 -1.20 -10.34 -35.58
C TYR A 238 -1.87 -11.59 -36.15
N PRO A 239 -1.70 -11.87 -37.45
CA PRO A 239 -2.26 -13.07 -38.06
C PRO A 239 -1.52 -14.29 -37.53
N MET A 240 -2.03 -14.87 -36.45
CA MET A 240 -1.55 -16.10 -35.82
C MET A 240 -2.73 -17.08 -35.67
N ASN A 241 -2.43 -18.36 -35.74
CA ASN A 241 -3.41 -19.40 -35.42
C ASN A 241 -3.88 -19.24 -33.95
N ALA A 242 -5.16 -19.49 -33.70
CA ALA A 242 -5.77 -19.29 -32.38
C ALA A 242 -5.03 -20.02 -31.24
N VAL A 243 -4.54 -21.24 -31.50
CA VAL A 243 -3.76 -22.03 -30.53
C VAL A 243 -2.44 -21.34 -30.17
N SER A 244 -1.69 -20.88 -31.17
CA SER A 244 -0.42 -20.17 -30.96
C SER A 244 -0.63 -18.82 -30.29
N TYR A 245 -1.74 -18.15 -30.60
CA TYR A 245 -2.13 -16.90 -29.95
C TYR A 245 -2.44 -17.12 -28.47
N ALA A 246 -3.23 -18.14 -28.12
CA ALA A 246 -3.56 -18.48 -26.74
C ALA A 246 -2.31 -18.84 -25.92
N GLN A 247 -1.38 -19.62 -26.49
CA GLN A 247 -0.10 -19.95 -25.87
C GLN A 247 0.76 -18.72 -25.60
N LEU A 248 0.73 -17.71 -26.49
CA LEU A 248 1.45 -16.46 -26.32
C LEU A 248 0.82 -15.56 -25.25
N MET A 249 -0.52 -15.53 -25.17
CA MET A 249 -1.25 -14.62 -24.28
C MET A 249 -1.42 -15.14 -22.86
N TRP A 250 -1.52 -16.46 -22.66
CA TRP A 250 -1.70 -17.06 -21.33
C TRP A 250 -0.64 -16.61 -20.31
N PRO A 251 0.67 -16.61 -20.63
CA PRO A 251 1.69 -16.08 -19.74
C PRO A 251 1.52 -14.59 -19.44
N GLY A 252 1.07 -13.81 -20.42
CA GLY A 252 0.74 -12.40 -20.26
C GLY A 252 -0.39 -12.15 -19.26
N LEU A 253 -1.43 -13.00 -19.26
CA LEU A 253 -2.52 -12.93 -18.28
C LEU A 253 -2.03 -13.16 -16.84
N LEU A 254 -1.08 -14.07 -16.66
CA LEU A 254 -0.45 -14.30 -15.35
C LEU A 254 0.38 -13.09 -14.90
N ILE A 255 1.13 -12.47 -15.83
CA ILE A 255 1.90 -11.24 -15.56
C ILE A 255 0.96 -10.10 -15.19
N PHE A 256 -0.17 -9.97 -15.87
CA PHE A 256 -1.20 -8.98 -15.55
C PHE A 256 -1.76 -9.18 -14.15
N LEU A 257 -2.18 -10.41 -13.80
CA LEU A 257 -2.75 -10.72 -12.50
C LEU A 257 -1.72 -10.51 -11.37
N GLY A 258 -0.49 -10.98 -11.59
CA GLY A 258 0.62 -10.78 -10.65
C GLY A 258 0.97 -9.31 -10.46
N SER A 259 1.03 -8.53 -11.56
CA SER A 259 1.31 -7.09 -11.51
C SER A 259 0.19 -6.33 -10.78
N LEU A 260 -1.07 -6.67 -11.03
CA LEU A 260 -2.22 -6.06 -10.36
C LEU A 260 -2.13 -6.23 -8.84
N LEU A 261 -1.95 -7.48 -8.38
CA LEU A 261 -1.82 -7.79 -6.95
C LEU A 261 -0.61 -7.10 -6.34
N PHE A 262 0.52 -7.11 -7.04
CA PHE A 262 1.76 -6.49 -6.58
C PHE A 262 1.64 -4.97 -6.45
N TYR A 263 1.07 -4.29 -7.44
CA TYR A 263 0.87 -2.84 -7.40
C TYR A 263 -0.11 -2.43 -6.31
N MET A 264 -1.19 -3.19 -6.12
CA MET A 264 -2.10 -2.96 -4.99
C MET A 264 -1.38 -3.12 -3.64
N PHE A 265 -0.55 -4.15 -3.48
CA PHE A 265 0.25 -4.35 -2.28
C PHE A 265 1.25 -3.21 -2.02
N LEU A 266 1.92 -2.70 -3.06
CA LEU A 266 2.78 -1.52 -2.91
C LEU A 266 1.99 -0.28 -2.49
N GLY A 267 0.76 -0.16 -2.99
CA GLY A 267 -0.19 0.87 -2.60
C GLY A 267 -0.56 0.84 -1.11
N THR A 268 -0.74 -0.34 -0.53
CA THR A 268 -1.12 -0.48 0.89
C THR A 268 0.05 -0.19 1.85
N ILE A 269 1.28 -0.54 1.47
CA ILE A 269 2.47 -0.29 2.29
C ILE A 269 2.87 1.18 2.29
N SER A 270 2.58 1.90 1.20
CA SER A 270 3.06 3.26 1.00
C SER A 270 2.27 4.30 1.79
N LYS A 271 2.97 5.02 2.68
CA LYS A 271 2.37 6.10 3.49
C LYS A 271 1.92 7.31 2.69
N SER A 272 2.55 7.60 1.55
CA SER A 272 2.27 8.79 0.74
C SER A 272 2.08 8.43 -0.73
N LYS A 273 1.16 9.14 -1.40
CA LYS A 273 0.89 8.95 -2.84
C LYS A 273 2.16 9.12 -3.69
N LYS A 274 3.06 10.04 -3.32
CA LYS A 274 4.34 10.27 -4.02
C LYS A 274 5.26 9.05 -3.92
N MET A 275 5.40 8.47 -2.72
CA MET A 275 6.21 7.27 -2.52
C MET A 275 5.65 6.10 -3.31
N THR A 276 4.33 5.96 -3.38
CA THR A 276 3.68 4.91 -4.17
C THR A 276 3.99 5.05 -5.64
N ILE A 277 3.88 6.26 -6.20
CA ILE A 277 4.22 6.49 -7.61
C ILE A 277 5.69 6.14 -7.88
N PHE A 278 6.59 6.51 -6.97
CA PHE A 278 8.01 6.15 -7.07
C PHE A 278 8.22 4.62 -7.04
N LEU A 279 7.61 3.94 -6.07
CA LEU A 279 7.70 2.48 -5.94
C LEU A 279 7.06 1.77 -7.13
N LEU A 280 5.92 2.23 -7.61
CA LEU A 280 5.26 1.70 -8.82
C LEU A 280 6.16 1.86 -10.04
N GLY A 281 6.79 3.02 -10.23
CA GLY A 281 7.73 3.25 -11.32
C GLY A 281 8.96 2.34 -11.25
N PHE A 282 9.52 2.18 -10.06
CA PHE A 282 10.63 1.25 -9.80
C PHE A 282 10.21 -0.20 -10.09
N SER A 283 9.12 -0.65 -9.47
CA SER A 283 8.56 -1.99 -9.66
C SER A 283 8.16 -2.30 -11.09
N PHE A 284 7.60 -1.32 -11.80
CA PHE A 284 7.36 -1.41 -13.24
C PHE A 284 8.66 -1.65 -13.98
N PHE A 285 9.71 -0.84 -13.75
CA PHE A 285 11.00 -1.04 -14.42
C PHE A 285 11.57 -2.44 -14.18
N PHE A 286 11.50 -2.95 -12.95
CA PHE A 286 11.94 -4.32 -12.64
C PHE A 286 11.08 -5.41 -13.28
N ASN A 287 9.76 -5.23 -13.33
CA ASN A 287 8.84 -6.16 -14.03
C ASN A 287 9.01 -6.14 -15.56
N MET A 288 9.36 -4.97 -16.13
CA MET A 288 9.64 -4.81 -17.56
C MET A 288 10.94 -5.41 -17.98
N SER A 289 11.89 -5.34 -17.07
CA SER A 289 13.21 -5.79 -17.35
C SER A 289 13.18 -7.32 -17.30
N ALA A 290 13.02 -7.92 -18.47
CA ALA A 290 13.70 -9.16 -18.77
C ALA A 290 15.22 -8.90 -18.70
N VAL A 291 15.75 -8.35 -17.58
CA VAL A 291 17.15 -7.96 -17.45
C VAL A 291 17.99 -9.18 -17.71
N SER A 292 17.58 -10.35 -17.22
CA SER A 292 18.27 -11.60 -17.48
C SER A 292 18.39 -11.89 -18.97
N GLU A 293 17.35 -11.64 -19.77
CA GLU A 293 17.35 -11.92 -21.21
C GLU A 293 17.99 -10.80 -22.04
N PHE A 294 17.85 -9.55 -21.63
CA PHE A 294 18.58 -8.43 -22.20
C PHE A 294 20.09 -8.54 -21.92
N VAL A 295 20.46 -8.97 -20.72
CA VAL A 295 21.85 -9.29 -20.35
C VAL A 295 22.33 -10.55 -21.07
N ASN A 296 21.50 -11.59 -21.23
CA ASN A 296 21.82 -12.74 -22.08
C ASN A 296 22.04 -12.31 -23.53
N PHE A 297 21.22 -11.38 -24.05
CA PHE A 297 21.39 -10.81 -25.39
C PHE A 297 22.70 -10.02 -25.50
N LEU A 298 22.99 -9.13 -24.54
CA LEU A 298 24.25 -8.38 -24.50
C LEU A 298 25.48 -9.29 -24.35
N TYR A 299 25.36 -10.39 -23.59
CA TYR A 299 26.36 -11.44 -23.49
C TYR A 299 26.55 -12.18 -24.82
N ARG A 300 25.46 -12.59 -25.48
CA ARG A 300 25.50 -13.21 -26.81
C ARG A 300 26.09 -12.29 -27.88
N CYS A 301 25.91 -10.98 -27.73
CA CYS A 301 26.55 -9.95 -28.56
C CYS A 301 28.02 -9.68 -28.19
N GLY A 302 28.56 -10.32 -27.15
CA GLY A 302 29.95 -10.15 -26.69
C GLY A 302 30.22 -8.81 -26.00
N MET A 303 29.19 -8.07 -25.60
CA MET A 303 29.32 -6.73 -24.99
C MET A 303 29.58 -6.79 -23.48
N ILE A 304 29.31 -7.92 -22.82
CA ILE A 304 29.41 -8.08 -21.37
C ILE A 304 30.09 -9.41 -21.04
N ASP A 305 30.99 -9.39 -20.06
CA ASP A 305 31.67 -10.58 -19.56
C ASP A 305 30.83 -11.35 -18.52
N LYS A 306 30.86 -12.69 -18.60
CA LYS A 306 29.88 -13.60 -17.96
C LYS A 306 29.87 -13.59 -16.42
N SER A 307 30.93 -13.10 -15.79
CA SER A 307 31.27 -13.41 -14.40
C SER A 307 30.65 -12.50 -13.34
N ALA A 308 30.31 -11.24 -13.65
CA ALA A 308 29.82 -10.30 -12.64
C ALA A 308 28.29 -10.16 -12.59
N TRP A 309 27.61 -10.33 -13.73
CA TRP A 309 26.21 -9.96 -13.87
C TRP A 309 25.22 -11.10 -13.57
N PHE A 310 25.60 -12.36 -13.83
CA PHE A 310 24.74 -13.51 -13.55
C PHE A 310 24.41 -13.63 -12.05
N CYS A 311 25.40 -13.46 -11.16
CA CYS A 311 25.17 -13.53 -9.70
C CYS A 311 24.24 -12.42 -9.18
N LEU A 312 24.21 -11.26 -9.83
CA LEU A 312 23.39 -10.12 -9.40
C LEU A 312 21.94 -10.26 -9.92
N PHE A 313 21.75 -10.89 -11.09
CA PHE A 313 20.44 -11.12 -11.69
C PHE A 313 19.78 -12.46 -11.33
N ASP A 314 20.52 -13.46 -10.87
CA ASP A 314 19.96 -14.67 -10.25
C ASP A 314 19.30 -14.39 -8.89
N VAL A 315 19.64 -13.27 -8.25
CA VAL A 315 19.01 -12.80 -7.00
C VAL A 315 17.69 -12.08 -7.28
N PHE A 316 17.49 -11.56 -8.51
CA PHE A 316 16.23 -10.94 -8.86
C PHE A 316 15.17 -12.01 -9.12
N PRO A 317 13.97 -11.88 -8.53
CA PRO A 317 12.89 -12.82 -8.71
C PRO A 317 12.52 -12.89 -10.20
N SER A 318 13.03 -13.90 -10.90
CA SER A 318 12.70 -14.26 -12.27
C SER A 318 11.33 -14.93 -12.36
N TYR A 319 10.37 -14.41 -11.59
CA TYR A 319 9.27 -15.16 -10.99
C TYR A 319 8.16 -15.61 -11.95
N LEU A 320 8.16 -15.12 -13.18
CA LEU A 320 7.17 -15.53 -14.18
C LEU A 320 7.82 -15.67 -15.56
N ILE A 321 8.47 -14.62 -16.05
CA ILE A 321 9.00 -14.57 -17.42
C ILE A 321 10.06 -15.67 -17.66
N SER A 322 11.00 -15.91 -16.75
CA SER A 322 12.01 -16.97 -16.91
C SER A 322 11.42 -18.38 -16.87
N SER A 323 10.46 -18.64 -15.99
CA SER A 323 9.74 -19.92 -15.92
C SER A 323 8.87 -20.17 -17.17
N ILE A 324 8.26 -19.11 -17.71
CA ILE A 324 7.49 -19.10 -18.96
C ILE A 324 8.41 -19.33 -20.16
N ILE A 325 9.59 -18.72 -20.19
CA ILE A 325 10.59 -18.90 -21.25
C ILE A 325 11.11 -20.33 -21.26
N LYS A 326 11.43 -20.90 -20.09
CA LYS A 326 11.84 -22.30 -19.97
C LYS A 326 10.78 -23.29 -20.46
N THR A 327 9.50 -22.92 -20.42
CA THR A 327 8.39 -23.75 -20.91
C THR A 327 8.05 -23.50 -22.38
N LEU A 328 8.25 -22.28 -22.90
CA LEU A 328 7.98 -21.92 -24.30
C LEU A 328 9.16 -22.18 -25.25
N THR A 329 10.37 -22.37 -24.74
CA THR A 329 11.56 -22.64 -25.57
C THR A 329 11.83 -24.14 -25.55
N PRO A 330 11.45 -24.94 -26.57
CA PRO A 330 11.99 -26.28 -26.70
C PRO A 330 13.51 -26.17 -26.79
N ARG A 331 14.20 -26.96 -25.98
CA ARG A 331 15.66 -26.98 -25.81
C ARG A 331 16.33 -27.43 -27.11
N ASN A 332 16.37 -26.58 -28.12
CA ASN A 332 17.09 -26.85 -29.37
C ASN A 332 18.57 -26.53 -29.16
N ASN A 333 19.29 -27.51 -28.60
CA ASN A 333 20.75 -27.53 -28.46
C ASN A 333 21.51 -27.34 -29.80
N ILE A 334 20.81 -27.32 -30.93
CA ILE A 334 21.37 -27.14 -32.28
C ILE A 334 21.70 -25.65 -32.54
N PHE A 335 20.99 -24.72 -31.89
CA PHE A 335 21.09 -23.28 -32.18
C PHE A 335 22.33 -22.62 -31.56
N ASP A 336 22.72 -23.05 -30.36
CA ASP A 336 23.92 -22.53 -29.67
C ASP A 336 25.22 -22.94 -30.41
N ASP A 337 25.25 -24.12 -31.02
CA ASP A 337 26.42 -24.61 -31.78
C ASP A 337 26.60 -23.89 -33.13
N GLN A 338 25.51 -23.49 -33.79
CA GLN A 338 25.57 -22.85 -35.12
C GLN A 338 26.01 -21.38 -35.03
N ILE A 339 25.54 -20.64 -34.02
CA ILE A 339 25.96 -19.25 -33.77
C ILE A 339 27.43 -19.20 -33.34
N MET A 340 27.87 -20.13 -32.48
CA MET A 340 29.26 -20.19 -32.02
C MET A 340 30.22 -20.60 -33.14
N LYS A 341 29.78 -21.40 -34.11
CA LYS A 341 30.55 -21.71 -35.34
C LYS A 341 30.70 -20.52 -36.27
N ASN A 342 29.65 -19.75 -36.50
CA ASN A 342 29.70 -18.59 -37.40
C ASN A 342 30.55 -17.45 -36.83
N PHE A 343 30.52 -17.25 -35.51
CA PHE A 343 31.37 -16.23 -34.86
C PHE A 343 32.86 -16.60 -34.85
N LYS A 344 33.20 -17.90 -34.80
CA LYS A 344 34.59 -18.38 -34.95
C LYS A 344 35.15 -18.23 -36.37
N MET A 345 34.28 -18.07 -37.39
CA MET A 345 34.71 -17.85 -38.77
C MET A 345 34.87 -16.36 -39.13
N MET A 346 34.44 -15.45 -38.26
CA MET A 346 34.60 -13.99 -38.44
C MET A 346 35.77 -13.39 -37.62
N LYS A 347 36.45 -14.19 -36.80
CA LYS A 347 37.77 -13.89 -36.23
C LYS A 347 38.83 -14.65 -37.01
#